data_AF-A0A674EGU7-F1
#
_entry.id   AF-A0A674EGU7-F1
#
_cell.length_a   1.000
_cell.length_b   1.000
_cell.length_c   1.000
_cell.angle_alpha   90.00
_cell.angle_beta   90.00
_cell.angle_gamma   90.00
#
_symmetry.space_group_name_H-M   'P 1'
#
loop_
_entity.id
_entity.type
_entity.pdbx_description
1 polymer ?
#
loop_
_entity_poly.entity_id
_entity_poly.type
_entity_poly.pdbx_seq_one_letter_code
_entity_poly.pdbx_strand_id
1 'polypeptide(L)'
;MRLFTVLLKNTKKIEYYSRFSPSPLSIKQFLEFGRDNACEKTSFMFLRKELPVRLANTMREVNLLPDNLLSQPSIKLVQKWYMQSFVELLGYENRKPEDPQALNDFLELLIEIRNRHNDVVPTMAQGVIEYKEKFGFDPFISSNIQYFLDRFYTNRISFRMLINQHSEMMNHALPSCSLTDESGFGGCQENATCLNA
;
A
#
# COMPACT_ATOMS: atom_id res chain seq x y z
N MET A 1 -30.35 0.31 3.24
CA MET A 1 -30.10 1.56 2.50
C MET A 1 -28.66 2.10 2.65
N ARG A 2 -28.13 2.38 3.85
CA ARG A 2 -26.77 2.96 4.02
C ARG A 2 -25.61 2.07 3.56
N LEU A 3 -25.62 0.77 3.90
CA LEU A 3 -24.58 -0.20 3.48
C LEU A 3 -24.45 -0.33 1.95
N PHE A 4 -25.58 -0.38 1.25
CA PHE A 4 -25.63 -0.48 -0.21
C PHE A 4 -25.01 0.76 -0.89
N THR A 5 -25.21 1.94 -0.30
CA THR A 5 -24.67 3.20 -0.81
C THR A 5 -23.16 3.29 -0.63
N VAL A 6 -22.64 2.79 0.50
CA VAL A 6 -21.18 2.72 0.78
C VAL A 6 -20.50 1.73 -0.16
N LEU A 7 -21.08 0.54 -0.35
CA LEU A 7 -20.58 -0.45 -1.31
C LEU A 7 -20.54 0.11 -2.75
N LEU A 8 -21.64 0.71 -3.23
CA LEU A 8 -21.71 1.31 -4.57
C LEU A 8 -20.72 2.47 -4.76
N LYS A 9 -20.52 3.30 -3.74
CA LYS A 9 -19.55 4.40 -3.77
C LYS A 9 -18.12 3.88 -3.89
N ASN A 10 -17.80 2.81 -3.17
CA ASN A 10 -16.47 2.19 -3.20
C ASN A 10 -16.19 1.53 -4.56
N THR A 11 -17.19 0.88 -5.18
CA THR A 11 -17.05 0.31 -6.53
C THR A 11 -16.71 1.38 -7.57
N LYS A 12 -17.39 2.54 -7.54
CA LYS A 12 -17.08 3.67 -8.47
C LYS A 12 -15.67 4.22 -8.27
N LYS A 13 -15.21 4.32 -7.01
CA LYS A 13 -13.85 4.77 -6.69
C LYS A 13 -12.80 3.76 -7.16
N ILE A 14 -13.02 2.46 -6.98
CA ILE A 14 -12.12 1.42 -7.53
C ILE A 14 -12.03 1.55 -9.05
N GLU A 15 -13.17 1.69 -9.73
CA GLU A 15 -13.19 1.87 -11.17
C GLU A 15 -12.39 3.11 -11.59
N TYR A 16 -12.62 4.26 -10.94
CA TYR A 16 -11.87 5.49 -11.18
C TYR A 16 -10.35 5.31 -11.00
N TYR A 17 -9.91 4.80 -9.84
CA TYR A 17 -8.49 4.65 -9.54
C TYR A 17 -7.80 3.59 -10.41
N SER A 18 -8.53 2.57 -10.85
CA SER A 18 -7.98 1.53 -11.72
C SER A 18 -7.73 1.97 -13.17
N ARG A 19 -8.23 3.15 -13.57
CA ARG A 19 -7.94 3.73 -14.89
C ARG A 19 -6.54 4.37 -14.96
N PHE A 20 -5.93 4.63 -13.80
CA PHE A 20 -4.57 5.16 -13.73
C PHE A 20 -3.56 4.01 -13.70
N SER A 21 -2.44 4.21 -14.38
CA SER A 21 -1.31 3.28 -14.33
C SER A 21 -0.46 3.55 -13.08
N PRO A 22 -0.03 2.52 -12.33
CA PRO A 22 0.97 2.69 -11.27
C PRO A 22 2.23 3.36 -11.77
N SER A 23 2.79 4.28 -10.97
CA SER A 23 4.01 5.00 -11.30
C SER A 23 5.22 4.13 -10.94
N PRO A 24 6.03 3.67 -11.91
CA PRO A 24 7.27 2.98 -11.62
C PRO A 24 8.30 3.96 -11.05
N LEU A 25 9.04 3.52 -10.04
CA LEU A 25 10.13 4.28 -9.44
C LEU A 25 11.43 3.49 -9.63
N SER A 26 12.46 4.17 -10.14
CA SER A 26 13.81 3.60 -10.21
C SER A 26 14.49 3.62 -8.84
N ILE A 27 15.47 2.72 -8.65
CA ILE A 27 16.30 2.72 -7.44
C ILE A 27 17.00 4.07 -7.25
N LYS A 28 17.44 4.71 -8.34
CA LYS A 28 18.04 6.05 -8.31
C LYS A 28 17.08 7.08 -7.72
N GLN A 29 15.83 7.13 -8.18
CA GLN A 29 14.82 8.05 -7.65
C GLN A 29 14.52 7.79 -6.17
N PHE A 30 14.48 6.52 -5.73
CA PHE A 30 14.31 6.19 -4.30
C PHE A 30 15.48 6.70 -3.44
N LEU A 31 16.71 6.52 -3.91
CA LEU A 31 17.91 6.97 -3.21
C LEU A 31 18.01 8.50 -3.16
N GLU A 32 17.77 9.17 -4.29
CA GLU A 32 17.79 10.64 -4.37
C GLU A 32 16.71 11.25 -3.48
N PHE A 33 15.51 10.66 -3.45
CA PHE A 33 14.44 11.09 -2.55
C PHE A 33 14.85 10.97 -1.08
N GLY A 34 15.44 9.84 -0.68
CA GLY A 34 15.84 9.62 0.72
C GLY A 34 17.07 10.41 1.16
N ARG A 35 17.97 10.80 0.24
CA ARG A 35 19.23 11.49 0.56
C ARG A 35 19.10 13.00 0.57
N ASP A 36 18.51 13.57 -0.48
CA ASP A 36 18.58 15.01 -0.76
C ASP A 36 17.24 15.71 -0.51
N ASN A 37 16.12 14.98 -0.49
CA ASN A 37 14.75 15.51 -0.41
C ASN A 37 13.85 14.67 0.49
N ALA A 38 14.34 14.27 1.68
CA ALA A 38 13.60 13.49 2.68
C ALA A 38 12.45 14.30 3.31
N CYS A 39 11.52 14.75 2.47
CA CYS A 39 10.39 15.58 2.82
C CYS A 39 9.17 14.68 3.00
N GLU A 40 8.76 14.53 4.25
CA GLU A 40 7.55 13.79 4.63
C GLU A 40 6.34 14.25 3.83
N LYS A 41 6.17 15.56 3.66
CA LYS A 41 5.05 16.16 2.90
C LYS A 41 5.02 15.67 1.46
N THR A 42 6.15 15.67 0.77
CA THR A 42 6.24 15.18 -0.62
C THR A 42 5.93 13.69 -0.69
N SER A 43 6.47 12.90 0.25
CA SER A 43 6.19 11.46 0.35
C SER A 43 4.70 11.19 0.57
N PHE A 44 4.09 11.87 1.53
CA PHE A 44 2.65 11.81 1.82
C PHE A 44 1.82 12.15 0.58
N MET A 45 2.14 13.24 -0.11
CA MET A 45 1.42 13.71 -1.29
C MET A 45 1.47 12.70 -2.44
N PHE A 46 2.60 12.02 -2.61
CA PHE A 46 2.77 10.95 -3.58
C PHE A 46 1.98 9.70 -3.17
N LEU A 47 2.22 9.19 -1.96
CA LEU A 47 1.68 7.91 -1.49
C LEU A 47 0.16 7.90 -1.35
N ARG A 48 -0.45 9.01 -0.90
CA ARG A 48 -1.91 9.12 -0.78
C ARG A 48 -2.64 9.02 -2.13
N LYS A 49 -1.93 9.19 -3.25
CA LYS A 49 -2.45 8.99 -4.61
C LYS A 49 -2.01 7.64 -5.19
N GLU A 50 -0.72 7.32 -5.08
CA GLU A 50 -0.13 6.13 -5.68
C GLU A 50 -0.64 4.83 -5.05
N LEU A 51 -0.79 4.77 -3.72
CA LEU A 51 -1.24 3.55 -3.03
C LEU A 51 -2.68 3.17 -3.40
N PRO A 52 -3.68 4.09 -3.42
CA PRO A 52 -5.01 3.79 -3.96
C PRO A 52 -5.00 3.30 -5.41
N VAL A 53 -4.17 3.87 -6.28
CA VAL A 53 -4.05 3.42 -7.68
C VAL A 53 -3.60 1.97 -7.74
N ARG A 54 -2.53 1.61 -7.00
CA ARG A 54 -2.01 0.24 -6.96
C ARG A 54 -3.01 -0.76 -6.40
N LEU A 55 -3.71 -0.40 -5.31
CA LEU A 55 -4.73 -1.25 -4.72
C LEU A 55 -5.91 -1.47 -5.68
N ALA A 56 -6.41 -0.40 -6.32
CA ALA A 56 -7.52 -0.49 -7.26
C ALA A 56 -7.19 -1.36 -8.48
N ASN A 57 -5.97 -1.23 -9.03
CA ASN A 57 -5.50 -2.08 -10.12
C ASN A 57 -5.43 -3.57 -9.69
N THR A 58 -4.86 -3.87 -8.52
CA THR A 58 -4.87 -5.25 -8.00
C THR A 58 -6.26 -5.78 -7.76
N MET A 59 -7.16 -5.01 -7.17
CA MET A 59 -8.54 -5.46 -6.94
C MET A 59 -9.27 -5.76 -8.26
N ARG A 60 -9.00 -5.00 -9.32
CA ARG A 60 -9.52 -5.30 -10.66
C ARG A 60 -8.97 -6.59 -11.23
N GLU A 61 -7.66 -6.82 -11.10
CA GLU A 61 -7.03 -8.07 -11.53
C GLU A 61 -7.57 -9.28 -10.77
N VAL A 62 -7.76 -9.16 -9.45
CA VAL A 62 -8.37 -10.22 -8.63
C VAL A 62 -9.76 -10.55 -9.15
N ASN A 63 -10.58 -9.54 -9.47
CA ASN A 63 -11.94 -9.75 -9.99
C ASN A 63 -12.00 -10.36 -11.41
N LEU A 64 -10.87 -10.55 -12.09
CA LEU A 64 -10.79 -11.28 -13.37
C LEU A 64 -10.47 -12.76 -13.18
N LEU A 65 -10.23 -13.22 -11.94
CA LEU A 65 -10.05 -14.62 -11.63
C LEU A 65 -11.34 -15.42 -11.88
N PRO A 66 -11.24 -16.73 -12.15
CA PRO A 66 -12.42 -17.58 -12.31
C PRO A 66 -13.34 -17.52 -11.09
N ASP A 67 -14.66 -17.50 -11.30
CA ASP A 67 -15.66 -17.40 -10.23
C ASP A 67 -15.49 -18.49 -9.16
N ASN A 68 -15.12 -19.70 -9.59
CA ASN A 68 -14.84 -20.81 -8.69
C ASN A 68 -13.68 -20.50 -7.74
N LEU A 69 -12.63 -19.82 -8.20
CA LEU A 69 -11.51 -19.39 -7.36
C LEU A 69 -11.92 -18.18 -6.49
N LEU A 70 -12.61 -17.18 -7.06
CA LEU A 70 -13.14 -16.04 -6.32
C LEU A 70 -14.10 -16.44 -5.20
N SER A 71 -14.79 -17.57 -5.35
CA SER A 71 -15.72 -18.07 -4.34
C SER A 71 -15.02 -18.61 -3.08
N GLN A 72 -13.71 -18.90 -3.14
CA GLN A 72 -12.96 -19.50 -2.04
C GLN A 72 -12.82 -18.54 -0.85
N PRO A 73 -12.95 -19.05 0.39
CA PRO A 73 -12.95 -18.22 1.59
C PRO A 73 -11.64 -17.43 1.75
N SER A 74 -10.49 -18.04 1.44
CA SER A 74 -9.20 -17.36 1.54
C SER A 74 -9.05 -16.21 0.53
N ILE A 75 -9.57 -16.37 -0.68
CA ILE A 75 -9.55 -15.31 -1.71
C ILE A 75 -10.45 -14.13 -1.29
N LYS A 76 -11.64 -14.43 -0.76
CA LYS A 76 -12.56 -13.40 -0.23
C LYS A 76 -11.95 -12.63 0.95
N LEU A 77 -11.20 -13.30 1.81
CA LEU A 77 -10.50 -12.65 2.92
C LEU A 77 -9.46 -11.64 2.40
N VAL A 78 -8.68 -12.01 1.38
CA VAL A 78 -7.72 -11.09 0.75
C VAL A 78 -8.45 -9.91 0.10
N GLN A 79 -9.54 -10.15 -0.64
CA GLN A 79 -10.35 -9.06 -1.21
C GLN A 79 -10.85 -8.08 -0.14
N LYS A 80 -11.26 -8.59 1.03
CA LYS A 80 -11.69 -7.76 2.17
C LYS A 80 -10.53 -6.89 2.69
N TRP A 81 -9.33 -7.44 2.86
CA TRP A 81 -8.17 -6.67 3.31
C TRP A 81 -7.80 -5.55 2.33
N TYR A 82 -7.78 -5.83 1.02
CA TYR A 82 -7.50 -4.84 -0.01
C TYR A 82 -8.57 -3.74 -0.04
N MET A 83 -9.86 -4.11 0.03
CA MET A 83 -10.96 -3.15 0.09
C MET A 83 -10.85 -2.26 1.32
N GLN A 84 -10.56 -2.84 2.49
CA GLN A 84 -10.42 -2.08 3.72
C GLN A 84 -9.28 -1.06 3.62
N SER A 85 -8.08 -1.49 3.20
CA SER A 85 -6.93 -0.59 3.00
C SER A 85 -7.23 0.50 1.98
N PHE A 86 -7.94 0.17 0.90
CA PHE A 86 -8.32 1.16 -0.12
C PHE A 86 -9.23 2.24 0.48
N VAL A 87 -10.29 1.85 1.20
CA VAL A 87 -11.23 2.79 1.81
C VAL A 87 -10.56 3.69 2.85
N GLU A 88 -9.70 3.12 3.70
CA GLU A 88 -8.97 3.90 4.70
C GLU A 88 -8.03 4.93 4.04
N LEU A 89 -7.31 4.55 2.98
CA LEU A 89 -6.45 5.48 2.23
C LEU A 89 -7.24 6.61 1.54
N LEU A 90 -8.47 6.34 1.08
CA LEU A 90 -9.33 7.39 0.52
C LEU A 90 -9.70 8.48 1.53
N GLY A 91 -9.60 8.19 2.84
CA GLY A 91 -9.73 9.20 3.89
C GLY A 91 -8.71 10.34 3.80
N TYR A 92 -7.60 10.11 3.10
CA TYR A 92 -6.49 11.05 2.96
C TYR A 92 -6.42 11.75 1.59
N GLU A 93 -7.35 11.45 0.67
CA GLU A 93 -7.39 12.00 -0.70
C GLU A 93 -7.36 13.54 -0.72
N ASN A 94 -8.04 14.18 0.23
CA ASN A 94 -8.18 15.64 0.30
C ASN A 94 -7.48 16.27 1.53
N ARG A 95 -6.76 15.46 2.33
CA ARG A 95 -6.00 15.96 3.49
C ARG A 95 -4.83 16.84 3.03
N LYS A 96 -4.46 17.85 3.80
CA LYS A 96 -3.41 18.79 3.43
C LYS A 96 -2.07 18.38 4.06
N PRO A 97 -0.94 18.47 3.35
CA PRO A 97 0.36 18.13 3.91
C PRO A 97 0.84 19.13 4.97
N GLU A 98 0.18 20.28 5.12
CA GLU A 98 0.46 21.25 6.17
C GLU A 98 -0.13 20.87 7.53
N ASP A 99 -1.02 19.87 7.60
CA ASP A 99 -1.62 19.35 8.83
C ASP A 99 -0.73 18.26 9.45
N PRO A 100 0.02 18.54 10.53
CA PRO A 100 0.95 17.57 11.10
C PRO A 100 0.24 16.33 11.67
N GLN A 101 -1.00 16.49 12.15
CA GLN A 101 -1.79 15.36 12.63
C GLN A 101 -2.11 14.41 11.48
N ALA A 102 -2.45 14.95 10.31
CA ALA A 102 -2.72 14.12 9.14
C ALA A 102 -1.50 13.33 8.65
N LEU A 103 -0.28 13.83 8.84
CA LEU A 103 0.96 13.12 8.50
C LEU A 103 1.21 11.96 9.47
N ASN A 104 1.09 12.21 10.78
CA ASN A 104 1.24 11.18 11.81
C ASN A 104 0.16 10.08 11.66
N ASP A 105 -1.11 10.46 11.54
CA ASP A 105 -2.22 9.50 11.36
C ASP A 105 -2.03 8.67 10.08
N PHE A 106 -1.46 9.27 9.03
CA PHE A 106 -1.17 8.56 7.79
C PHE A 106 -0.06 7.53 7.97
N LEU A 107 1.03 7.88 8.68
CA LEU A 107 2.10 6.94 9.00
C LEU A 107 1.58 5.74 9.79
N GLU A 108 0.76 5.98 10.83
CA GLU A 108 0.11 4.93 11.61
C GLU A 108 -0.78 4.05 10.71
N LEU A 109 -1.58 4.65 9.84
CA LEU A 109 -2.38 3.90 8.87
C LEU A 109 -1.51 3.03 7.95
N LEU A 110 -0.37 3.53 7.46
CA LEU A 110 0.51 2.72 6.61
C LEU A 110 1.07 1.51 7.37
N ILE A 111 1.40 1.67 8.65
CA ILE A 111 1.85 0.57 9.52
C ILE A 111 0.73 -0.46 9.70
N GLU A 112 -0.50 -0.02 9.96
CA GLU A 112 -1.67 -0.90 10.07
C GLU A 112 -1.94 -1.66 8.77
N ILE A 113 -1.90 -0.97 7.62
CA ILE A 113 -2.07 -1.58 6.31
C ILE A 113 -0.98 -2.61 6.05
N ARG A 114 0.29 -2.28 6.34
CA ARG A 114 1.40 -3.23 6.22
C ARG A 114 1.15 -4.48 7.05
N ASN A 115 0.76 -4.31 8.31
CA ASN A 115 0.51 -5.43 9.22
C ASN A 115 -0.66 -6.29 8.77
N ARG A 116 -1.77 -5.68 8.35
CA ARG A 116 -2.94 -6.37 7.79
C ARG A 116 -2.59 -7.19 6.56
N HIS A 117 -1.66 -6.71 5.74
CA HIS A 117 -1.27 -7.37 4.50
C HIS A 117 -0.19 -8.44 4.70
N ASN A 118 0.34 -8.66 5.92
CA ASN A 118 1.44 -9.60 6.18
C ASN A 118 1.13 -11.02 5.67
N ASP A 119 -0.08 -11.51 5.91
CA ASP A 119 -0.49 -12.88 5.58
C ASP A 119 -1.12 -13.03 4.20
N VAL A 120 -1.13 -11.98 3.37
CA VAL A 120 -1.70 -12.04 2.02
C VAL A 120 -1.11 -13.17 1.17
N VAL A 121 0.21 -13.43 1.27
CA VAL A 121 0.86 -14.50 0.49
C VAL A 121 0.40 -15.89 0.95
N PRO A 122 0.55 -16.28 2.23
CA PRO A 122 0.07 -17.59 2.67
C PRO A 122 -1.44 -17.75 2.50
N THR A 123 -2.25 -16.71 2.72
CA THR A 123 -3.71 -16.77 2.50
C THR A 123 -4.06 -16.92 1.01
N MET A 124 -3.38 -16.21 0.11
CA MET A 124 -3.62 -16.37 -1.33
C MET A 124 -3.25 -17.79 -1.80
N ALA A 125 -2.12 -18.33 -1.31
CA ALA A 125 -1.73 -19.71 -1.56
C ALA A 125 -2.78 -20.71 -1.05
N GLN A 126 -3.32 -20.49 0.16
CA GLN A 126 -4.40 -21.30 0.70
C GLN A 126 -5.65 -21.26 -0.19
N GLY A 127 -6.01 -20.11 -0.76
CA GLY A 127 -7.14 -20.00 -1.69
C GLY A 127 -6.96 -20.82 -2.98
N VAL A 128 -5.73 -20.92 -3.48
CA VAL A 128 -5.40 -21.77 -4.63
C VAL A 128 -5.47 -23.26 -4.25
N ILE A 129 -5.05 -23.62 -3.04
CA ILE A 129 -5.17 -25.00 -2.51
C ILE A 129 -6.65 -25.38 -2.36
N GLU A 130 -7.46 -24.53 -1.73
CA GLU A 130 -8.91 -24.71 -1.58
C GLU A 130 -9.60 -24.95 -2.93
N TYR A 131 -9.22 -24.16 -3.95
CA TYR A 131 -9.70 -24.35 -5.31
C TYR A 131 -9.27 -25.71 -5.89
N LYS A 132 -7.99 -26.05 -5.79
CA LYS A 132 -7.44 -27.29 -6.35
C LYS A 132 -8.06 -28.54 -5.72
N GLU A 133 -8.28 -28.53 -4.40
CA GLU A 133 -8.92 -29.64 -3.68
C GLU A 133 -10.37 -29.85 -4.11
N LYS A 134 -11.08 -28.76 -4.41
CA LYS A 134 -12.51 -28.81 -4.74
C LYS A 134 -12.80 -29.08 -6.22
N PHE A 135 -11.98 -28.54 -7.12
CA PHE A 135 -12.23 -28.56 -8.57
C PHE A 135 -11.18 -29.34 -9.36
N GLY A 136 -10.11 -29.81 -8.72
CA GLY A 136 -9.01 -30.51 -9.39
C GLY A 136 -8.04 -29.57 -10.11
N PHE A 137 -7.22 -30.15 -10.99
CA PHE A 137 -6.22 -29.42 -11.78
C PHE A 137 -6.66 -29.31 -13.23
N ASP A 138 -6.75 -28.07 -13.72
CA ASP A 138 -6.95 -27.75 -15.13
C ASP A 138 -5.71 -26.98 -15.63
N PRO A 139 -4.97 -27.49 -16.64
CA PRO A 139 -3.78 -26.83 -17.17
C PRO A 139 -4.03 -25.40 -17.67
N PHE A 140 -5.17 -25.13 -18.32
CA PHE A 140 -5.48 -23.81 -18.86
C PHE A 140 -5.74 -22.79 -17.75
N ILE A 141 -6.53 -23.19 -16.75
CA ILE A 141 -6.80 -22.34 -15.57
C ILE A 141 -5.51 -22.13 -14.78
N SER A 142 -4.66 -23.14 -14.67
CA SER A 142 -3.37 -23.02 -13.98
C SER A 142 -2.47 -21.95 -14.60
N SER A 143 -2.40 -21.84 -15.94
CA SER A 143 -1.62 -20.79 -16.60
C SER A 143 -2.17 -19.38 -16.30
N ASN A 144 -3.49 -19.22 -16.28
CA ASN A 144 -4.13 -17.94 -15.94
C ASN A 144 -3.89 -17.56 -14.47
N ILE A 145 -3.97 -18.53 -13.56
CA ILE A 145 -3.65 -18.34 -12.15
C ILE A 145 -2.19 -17.94 -11.98
N GLN A 146 -1.26 -18.62 -12.64
CA GLN A 146 0.17 -18.28 -12.55
C GLN A 146 0.43 -16.85 -13.01
N TYR A 147 -0.10 -16.48 -14.18
CA TYR A 147 0.02 -15.12 -14.73
C TYR A 147 -0.51 -14.06 -13.76
N PHE A 148 -1.67 -14.32 -13.14
CA PHE A 148 -2.22 -13.46 -12.11
C PHE A 148 -1.30 -13.38 -10.89
N LEU A 149 -0.82 -14.50 -10.36
CA LEU A 149 0.00 -14.55 -9.15
C LEU A 149 1.32 -13.79 -9.33
N ASP A 150 1.96 -13.90 -10.50
CA ASP A 150 3.20 -13.17 -10.81
C ASP A 150 2.99 -11.66 -10.72
N ARG A 151 1.91 -11.15 -11.32
CA ARG A 151 1.53 -9.73 -11.28
C ARG A 151 1.11 -9.29 -9.88
N PHE A 152 0.27 -10.09 -9.21
CA PHE A 152 -0.23 -9.84 -7.86
C PHE A 152 0.91 -9.71 -6.86
N TYR A 153 1.87 -10.65 -6.86
CA TYR A 153 2.99 -10.62 -5.94
C TYR A 153 4.03 -9.54 -6.30
N THR A 154 4.23 -9.24 -7.58
CA THR A 154 5.07 -8.11 -8.00
C THR A 154 4.51 -6.78 -7.49
N ASN A 155 3.19 -6.56 -7.63
CA ASN A 155 2.57 -5.36 -7.09
C ASN A 155 2.68 -5.31 -5.56
N ARG A 156 2.50 -6.44 -4.87
CA ARG A 156 2.64 -6.51 -3.40
C ARG A 156 4.06 -6.17 -2.94
N ILE A 157 5.09 -6.64 -3.63
CA ILE A 157 6.50 -6.27 -3.35
C ILE A 157 6.65 -4.76 -3.50
N SER A 158 6.16 -4.20 -4.60
CA SER A 158 6.24 -2.77 -4.90
C SER A 158 5.48 -1.91 -3.87
N PHE A 159 4.32 -2.40 -3.40
CA PHE A 159 3.52 -1.76 -2.36
C PHE A 159 4.24 -1.76 -1.01
N ARG A 160 4.81 -2.90 -0.59
CA ARG A 160 5.63 -2.99 0.63
C ARG A 160 6.87 -2.10 0.55
N MET A 161 7.51 -2.00 -0.63
CA MET A 161 8.66 -1.14 -0.84
C MET A 161 8.32 0.33 -0.56
N LEU A 162 7.20 0.82 -1.09
CA LEU A 162 6.73 2.18 -0.87
C LEU A 162 6.44 2.48 0.60
N ILE A 163 5.70 1.59 1.27
CA ILE A 163 5.35 1.78 2.69
C ILE A 163 6.60 1.74 3.56
N ASN A 164 7.48 0.76 3.35
CA ASN A 164 8.70 0.64 4.13
C ASN A 164 9.60 1.87 3.96
N GLN A 165 9.78 2.37 2.73
CA GLN A 165 10.58 3.57 2.49
C GLN A 165 10.05 4.76 3.30
N HIS A 166 8.72 4.97 3.31
CA HIS A 166 8.12 6.05 4.07
C HIS A 166 8.31 5.87 5.57
N SER A 167 8.01 4.69 6.11
CA SER A 167 8.15 4.40 7.53
C SER A 167 9.59 4.53 8.02
N GLU A 168 10.57 3.99 7.28
CA GLU A 168 11.98 4.10 7.65
C GLU A 168 12.47 5.54 7.59
N MET A 169 12.06 6.31 6.56
CA MET A 169 12.41 7.73 6.47
C MET A 169 11.89 8.51 7.69
N MET A 170 10.70 8.20 8.20
CA MET A 170 10.13 8.86 9.37
C MET A 170 10.81 8.43 10.68
N ASN A 171 11.16 7.15 10.81
CA ASN A 171 11.90 6.64 11.97
C ASN A 171 13.31 7.26 12.09
N HIS A 172 13.97 7.54 10.95
CA HIS A 172 15.28 8.19 10.92
C HIS A 172 15.22 9.73 10.95
N ALA A 173 14.09 10.34 10.56
CA ALA A 173 13.87 11.78 10.66
C ALA A 173 13.48 12.25 12.07
N LEU A 174 13.01 11.33 12.93
CA LEU A 174 13.05 11.51 14.37
C LEU A 174 14.51 11.30 14.79
N PRO A 175 15.20 12.31 15.36
CA PRO A 175 16.48 12.03 15.96
C PRO A 175 16.23 10.97 17.02
N SER A 176 17.07 9.93 16.99
CA SER A 176 17.33 9.15 18.17
C SER A 176 17.77 10.10 19.29
N CYS A 177 16.82 10.67 20.03
CA CYS A 177 17.03 11.00 21.44
C CYS A 177 17.10 9.66 22.19
N SER A 178 18.15 8.89 21.89
CA SER A 178 18.70 7.95 22.85
C SER A 178 19.33 8.80 23.94
N LEU A 179 18.65 8.85 25.08
CA LEU A 179 19.25 9.17 26.37
C LEU A 179 20.47 8.26 26.56
N THR A 180 21.68 8.78 26.29
CA THR A 180 22.97 8.49 26.95
C THR A 180 24.08 9.14 26.13
N ASP A 181 24.57 10.30 26.55
CA ASP A 181 25.90 10.42 27.17
C ASP A 181 26.25 11.88 27.46
N GLU A 182 26.68 12.13 28.69
CA GLU A 182 27.34 13.35 29.10
C GLU A 182 28.71 13.43 28.41
N SER A 183 28.82 14.13 27.29
CA SER A 183 30.04 14.87 26.94
C SER A 183 29.86 15.69 25.65
N GLY A 184 29.84 17.01 25.85
CA GLY A 184 30.55 18.00 25.04
C GLY A 184 30.42 18.00 23.51
N PHE A 185 29.86 19.11 23.01
CA PHE A 185 30.09 19.72 21.69
C PHE A 185 29.44 19.07 20.45
N GLY A 186 28.39 19.73 19.94
CA GLY A 186 27.89 19.55 18.57
C GLY A 186 26.48 20.11 18.41
N GLY A 187 26.35 21.38 18.03
CA GLY A 187 25.06 22.04 17.87
C GLY A 187 24.20 21.43 16.75
N CYS A 188 22.91 21.22 17.02
CA CYS A 188 21.92 20.94 16.00
C CYS A 188 21.44 22.27 15.42
N GLN A 189 21.73 22.51 14.14
CA GLN A 189 21.21 23.65 13.40
C GLN A 189 19.72 23.41 13.11
N GLU A 190 18.85 24.07 13.87
CA GLU A 190 17.46 24.31 13.50
C GLU A 190 17.46 25.10 12.19
N ASN A 191 17.23 24.44 11.05
CA ASN A 191 16.63 25.00 9.83
C ASN A 191 16.75 24.01 8.65
N ALA A 192 15.94 22.95 8.65
CA ALA A 192 15.54 22.30 7.40
C ALA A 192 14.20 22.91 6.97
N THR A 193 14.24 24.16 6.49
CA THR A 193 13.10 24.75 5.80
C THR A 193 12.87 23.96 4.51
N CYS A 194 11.75 23.24 4.43
CA CYS A 194 11.24 22.70 3.17
C CYS A 194 10.98 23.89 2.23
N LEU A 195 11.96 24.26 1.42
CA LEU A 195 11.84 25.28 0.40
C LEU A 195 11.08 24.70 -0.79
N ASN A 196 9.91 25.30 -1.03
CA ASN A 196 9.03 25.25 -2.20
C ASN A 196 9.55 24.46 -3.41
N ALA A 197 8.86 23.36 -3.73
CA ALA A 197 8.78 22.76 -5.07
C ALA A 197 7.35 22.27 -5.33
#